data_AF-A0A931AW81-F1
#
_entry.id   AF-A0A931AW81-F1
#
_cell.length_a   1.000
_cell.length_b   1.000
_cell.length_c   1.000
_cell.angle_alpha   90.00
_cell.angle_beta   90.00
_cell.angle_gamma   90.00
#
_symmetry.space_group_name_H-M   'P 1'
#
loop_
_entity.id
_entity.type
_entity.pdbx_description
1 polymer ?
#
loop_
_entity_poly.entity_id
_entity_poly.type
_entity_poly.pdbx_seq_one_letter_code
_entity_poly.pdbx_strand_id
1 'polypeptide(L)'
;MKPKRIFNFIATSLMVLLFLFGLLGTENDVNAQNASPATDGNVNVTLHKRVWANGLPEDYPKENTGNIIDDFGGEALPKVDFEIYVVTEEYHRLINGSTQQEAINTIVTNSMTGVPTYATLLDSGTTDENGELTFENLPLKTTVGTESRDAVYLFLETGVPIEVREKAAPIVLALPIYSGEVLNTDIHLYPKNVTKIDTKKLTSTFNKVTIGDVTYDNVNIGDQLDYEITIHVPQDIGHFTEFIVEDIPTAGLELVSNTITLPEGLT
;
A
#
# COMPACT_ATOMS: atom_id res chain seq x y z
N MET A 1 4.15 -35.88 -6.92
CA MET A 1 4.54 -34.71 -7.73
C MET A 1 4.21 -33.47 -6.92
N LYS A 2 5.18 -32.62 -6.59
CA LYS A 2 4.93 -31.39 -5.82
C LYS A 2 4.15 -30.41 -6.70
N PRO A 3 3.02 -29.83 -6.25
CA PRO A 3 2.37 -28.78 -7.00
C PRO A 3 3.31 -27.56 -7.03
N LYS A 4 3.64 -27.11 -8.24
CA LYS A 4 4.28 -25.80 -8.45
C LYS A 4 3.26 -24.75 -7.99
N ARG A 5 3.50 -24.13 -6.84
CA ARG A 5 2.79 -22.92 -6.44
C ARG A 5 3.24 -21.82 -7.39
N ILE A 6 2.44 -21.58 -8.43
CA ILE A 6 2.57 -20.39 -9.26
C ILE A 6 1.91 -19.26 -8.47
N PHE A 7 2.64 -18.73 -7.49
CA PHE A 7 2.36 -17.38 -7.03
C PHE A 7 2.85 -16.49 -8.16
N ASN A 8 1.93 -16.07 -9.04
CA ASN A 8 2.15 -14.87 -9.82
C ASN A 8 2.20 -13.73 -8.79
N PHE A 9 3.40 -13.46 -8.28
CA PHE A 9 3.72 -12.15 -7.74
C PHE A 9 3.32 -11.16 -8.84
N ILE A 10 2.29 -10.37 -8.60
CA ILE A 10 2.32 -9.02 -9.17
C ILE A 10 3.63 -8.49 -8.61
N ALA A 11 4.59 -8.25 -9.51
CA ALA A 11 5.87 -7.69 -9.16
C ALA A 11 5.56 -6.54 -8.21
N THR A 12 5.97 -6.68 -6.95
CA THR A 12 5.90 -5.61 -5.96
C THR A 12 6.72 -4.50 -6.61
N SER A 13 6.05 -3.60 -7.34
CA SER A 13 6.72 -2.46 -7.97
C SER A 13 7.22 -1.68 -6.78
N LEU A 14 8.51 -1.89 -6.51
CA LEU A 14 9.23 -1.32 -5.41
C LEU A 14 9.20 0.17 -5.71
N MET A 15 8.25 0.86 -5.09
CA MET A 15 7.88 2.24 -5.38
C MET A 15 8.97 3.14 -4.83
N VAL A 16 10.09 3.15 -5.53
CA VAL A 16 11.26 3.93 -5.15
C VAL A 16 11.11 5.24 -5.87
N LEU A 17 10.96 6.31 -5.09
CA LEU A 17 11.20 7.65 -5.58
C LEU A 17 12.70 7.81 -5.83
N LEU A 18 13.17 7.25 -6.93
CA LEU A 18 14.52 7.49 -7.45
C LEU A 18 14.52 8.84 -8.14
N PHE A 19 15.28 9.79 -7.61
CA PHE A 19 15.86 10.82 -8.46
C PHE A 19 17.38 10.70 -8.45
N LEU A 20 17.91 10.37 -9.62
CA LEU A 20 19.30 10.56 -9.99
C LEU A 20 19.61 12.05 -9.85
N PHE A 21 20.46 12.41 -8.90
CA PHE A 21 21.22 13.65 -9.05
C PHE A 21 22.00 13.56 -10.36
N GLY A 22 21.94 14.63 -11.15
CA GLY A 22 22.75 14.76 -12.36
C GLY A 22 24.22 14.56 -12.01
N LEU A 23 24.80 13.44 -12.47
CA LEU A 23 26.23 13.35 -12.71
C LEU A 23 26.57 14.34 -13.83
N LEU A 24 26.82 15.59 -13.46
CA LEU A 24 27.69 16.48 -14.22
C LEU A 24 28.85 16.84 -13.32
N GLY A 25 30.02 16.25 -13.59
CA GLY A 25 31.24 16.57 -12.88
C GLY A 25 32.26 15.45 -12.91
N THR A 26 32.77 15.14 -14.10
CA THR A 26 34.11 14.55 -14.23
C THR A 26 35.11 15.34 -13.39
N GLU A 27 35.98 14.62 -12.69
CA GLU A 27 37.24 15.06 -12.09
C GLU A 27 37.62 16.49 -12.46
N ASN A 28 37.37 17.44 -11.55
CA ASN A 28 38.12 18.67 -11.36
C ASN A 28 37.54 19.36 -10.13
N ASP A 29 38.42 19.80 -9.24
CA ASP A 29 38.11 20.59 -8.04
C ASP A 29 37.18 21.78 -8.37
N VAL A 30 35.87 21.57 -8.19
CA VAL A 30 34.89 22.66 -8.17
C VAL A 30 34.63 22.99 -6.72
N ASN A 31 35.31 24.05 -6.28
CA ASN A 31 34.93 24.84 -5.13
C ASN A 31 33.40 24.98 -5.11
N ALA A 32 32.75 24.35 -4.13
CA ALA A 32 31.33 24.46 -3.88
C ALA A 32 31.01 25.88 -3.40
N GLN A 33 31.05 26.84 -4.31
CA GLN A 33 30.63 28.20 -4.09
C GLN A 33 29.28 28.43 -4.75
N ASN A 34 28.30 28.69 -3.88
CA ASN A 34 27.02 29.32 -4.14
C ASN A 34 25.90 28.41 -4.69
N ALA A 35 25.63 27.30 -4.00
CA ALA A 35 24.23 27.05 -3.64
C ALA A 35 24.00 27.79 -2.32
N SER A 36 23.09 28.76 -2.31
CA SER A 36 22.66 29.42 -1.07
C SER A 36 22.30 28.33 -0.06
N PRO A 37 22.77 28.38 1.20
CA PRO A 37 22.28 27.45 2.21
C PRO A 37 20.78 27.66 2.29
N ALA A 38 19.99 26.65 1.97
CA ALA A 38 18.59 26.65 2.34
C ALA A 38 18.58 26.77 3.87
N THR A 39 18.21 27.96 4.36
CA THR A 39 17.80 28.20 5.75
C THR A 39 16.82 27.11 6.15
N ASP A 40 16.96 26.58 7.38
CA ASP A 40 16.05 25.64 8.04
C ASP A 40 14.63 25.70 7.44
N GLY A 41 14.34 24.76 6.54
CA GLY A 41 13.13 24.76 5.74
C GLY A 41 12.29 23.54 6.05
N ASN A 42 10.99 23.68 5.84
CA ASN A 42 10.03 22.60 6.00
C ASN A 42 9.36 22.33 4.65
N VAL A 43 8.84 21.11 4.50
CA VAL A 43 8.04 20.68 3.35
C VAL A 43 6.67 20.23 3.83
N ASN A 44 5.67 20.37 2.99
CA ASN A 44 4.39 19.70 3.15
C ASN A 44 4.40 18.45 2.28
N VAL A 45 3.83 17.36 2.79
CA VAL A 45 3.67 16.12 2.03
C VAL A 45 2.20 15.74 2.01
N THR A 46 1.60 15.71 0.83
CA THR A 46 0.22 15.28 0.62
C THR A 46 0.18 13.89 0.02
N LEU A 47 -0.43 12.95 0.74
CA LEU A 47 -0.76 11.62 0.25
C LEU A 47 -2.07 11.66 -0.53
N HIS A 48 -2.05 11.11 -1.73
CA HIS A 48 -3.18 10.89 -2.62
C HIS A 48 -3.48 9.40 -2.67
N LYS A 49 -4.28 8.89 -1.74
CA LYS A 49 -4.51 7.46 -1.62
C LYS A 49 -5.42 6.95 -2.73
N ARG A 50 -4.92 5.99 -3.52
CA ARG A 50 -5.63 5.42 -4.67
C ARG A 50 -5.88 3.93 -4.51
N VAL A 51 -7.00 3.46 -5.06
CA VAL A 51 -7.39 2.04 -5.04
C VAL A 51 -7.84 1.54 -6.41
N TRP A 52 -7.46 0.30 -6.74
CA TRP A 52 -7.91 -0.40 -7.94
C TRP A 52 -8.65 -1.69 -7.58
N ALA A 53 -9.78 -1.90 -8.25
CA ALA A 53 -10.48 -3.16 -8.19
C ALA A 53 -9.73 -4.23 -9.00
N ASN A 54 -9.46 -5.37 -8.37
CA ASN A 54 -8.91 -6.58 -8.98
C ASN A 54 -7.45 -6.52 -9.45
N GLY A 55 -6.71 -5.46 -9.13
CA GLY A 55 -5.28 -5.32 -9.40
C GLY A 55 -4.98 -4.00 -10.10
N LEU A 56 -3.71 -3.61 -10.12
CA LEU A 56 -3.28 -2.52 -10.99
C LEU A 56 -3.35 -2.95 -12.46
N PRO A 57 -3.54 -2.01 -13.40
CA PRO A 57 -3.36 -2.29 -14.82
C PRO A 57 -1.96 -2.88 -15.10
N GLU A 58 -1.85 -3.88 -15.97
CA GLU A 58 -0.59 -4.63 -16.22
C GLU A 58 0.59 -3.72 -16.61
N ASP A 59 0.33 -2.64 -17.35
CA ASP A 59 1.35 -1.68 -17.80
C ASP A 59 1.24 -0.33 -17.08
N TYR A 60 0.80 -0.30 -15.82
CA TYR A 60 0.61 0.96 -15.09
C TYR A 60 1.96 1.68 -14.84
N PRO A 61 2.26 2.79 -15.55
CA PRO A 61 3.62 3.32 -15.59
C PRO A 61 3.85 4.46 -14.60
N LYS A 62 2.84 4.83 -13.80
CA LYS A 62 2.85 6.06 -13.00
C LYS A 62 3.46 5.79 -11.62
N GLU A 63 4.62 6.38 -11.42
CA GLU A 63 5.32 6.38 -10.14
C GLU A 63 5.21 7.72 -9.44
N ASN A 64 5.54 7.74 -8.14
CA ASN A 64 5.70 9.00 -7.42
C ASN A 64 6.77 9.83 -8.12
N THR A 65 6.51 11.13 -8.29
CA THR A 65 7.52 12.10 -8.77
C THR A 65 7.75 13.22 -7.77
N GLY A 66 6.96 13.25 -6.69
CA GLY A 66 6.87 14.38 -5.77
C GLY A 66 6.02 15.55 -6.30
N ASN A 67 5.69 15.59 -7.59
CA ASN A 67 4.76 16.58 -8.15
C ASN A 67 3.34 16.05 -8.17
N ILE A 68 2.36 16.97 -8.26
CA ILE A 68 0.97 16.61 -8.56
C ILE A 68 0.86 15.94 -9.94
N ILE A 69 0.03 14.90 -10.03
CA ILE A 69 -0.30 14.15 -11.24
C ILE A 69 -1.84 14.12 -11.33
N ASP A 70 -2.39 14.97 -12.21
CA ASP A 70 -3.86 15.19 -12.30
C ASP A 70 -4.65 13.92 -12.63
N ASP A 71 -4.14 13.13 -13.58
CA ASP A 71 -4.69 11.82 -13.92
C ASP A 71 -3.71 10.77 -13.42
N PHE A 72 -3.67 10.48 -12.11
CA PHE A 72 -2.96 9.30 -11.63
C PHE A 72 -3.76 8.06 -12.03
N GLY A 73 -5.06 8.06 -11.76
CA GLY A 73 -5.95 6.92 -11.93
C GLY A 73 -6.17 6.19 -10.60
N GLY A 74 -7.04 5.18 -10.64
CA GLY A 74 -7.59 4.57 -9.42
C GLY A 74 -8.61 5.49 -8.74
N GLU A 75 -9.49 4.90 -7.95
CA GLU A 75 -10.45 5.67 -7.16
C GLU A 75 -9.78 6.23 -5.91
N ALA A 76 -10.27 7.36 -5.41
CA ALA A 76 -9.89 7.87 -4.09
C ALA A 76 -10.28 6.86 -3.00
N LEU A 77 -9.39 6.63 -2.03
CA LEU A 77 -9.67 5.71 -0.92
C LEU A 77 -9.65 6.45 0.44
N PRO A 78 -10.83 6.76 1.02
CA PRO A 78 -10.96 7.40 2.31
C PRO A 78 -10.72 6.43 3.47
N LYS A 79 -10.55 6.98 4.68
CA LYS A 79 -10.44 6.21 5.94
C LYS A 79 -9.28 5.22 5.99
N VAL A 80 -8.14 5.61 5.40
CA VAL A 80 -6.88 4.86 5.50
C VAL A 80 -5.96 5.58 6.48
N ASP A 81 -5.50 4.86 7.49
CA ASP A 81 -4.60 5.39 8.50
C ASP A 81 -3.15 5.29 8.02
N PHE A 82 -2.42 6.39 8.17
CA PHE A 82 -0.99 6.48 7.91
C PHE A 82 -0.26 6.96 9.15
N GLU A 83 0.94 6.41 9.32
CA GLU A 83 1.93 6.89 10.27
C GLU A 83 3.19 7.28 9.53
N ILE A 84 3.80 8.38 9.97
CA ILE A 84 5.09 8.84 9.44
C ILE A 84 6.18 8.66 10.49
N TYR A 85 7.31 8.16 10.04
CA TYR A 85 8.44 7.84 10.89
C TYR A 85 9.70 8.54 10.42
N VAL A 86 10.51 9.02 11.36
CA VAL A 86 11.88 9.45 11.09
C VAL A 86 12.77 8.21 10.99
N VAL A 87 13.45 8.05 9.84
CA VAL A 87 14.40 6.95 9.57
C VAL A 87 15.76 7.47 9.10
N THR A 88 16.06 8.73 9.42
CA THR A 88 17.22 9.47 8.88
C THR A 88 18.56 8.84 9.25
N GLU A 89 18.75 8.49 10.52
CA GLU A 89 20.01 7.88 10.98
C GLU A 89 20.30 6.56 10.23
N GLU A 90 19.30 5.69 10.11
CA GLU A 90 19.46 4.40 9.45
C GLU A 90 19.73 4.55 7.94
N TYR A 91 19.02 5.46 7.27
CA TYR A 91 19.29 5.75 5.86
C TYR A 91 20.73 6.21 5.63
N HIS A 92 21.20 7.21 6.40
CA HIS A 92 22.57 7.73 6.26
C HIS A 92 23.64 6.69 6.64
N ARG A 93 23.32 5.78 7.56
CA ARG A 93 24.19 4.63 7.86
C ARG A 93 24.32 3.68 6.66
N LEU A 94 23.22 3.39 5.97
CA LEU A 94 23.18 2.45 4.85
C LEU A 94 23.89 2.98 3.59
N ILE A 95 23.71 4.26 3.25
CA ILE A 95 24.34 4.85 2.04
C ILE A 95 25.87 4.93 2.13
N ASN A 96 26.45 4.84 3.34
CA ASN A 96 27.91 4.79 3.50
C ASN A 96 28.54 3.48 2.99
N GLY A 97 27.73 2.48 2.65
CA GLY A 97 28.20 1.21 2.08
C GLY A 97 27.34 0.68 0.92
N SER A 98 26.40 1.48 0.41
CA SER A 98 25.45 1.07 -0.62
C SER A 98 24.94 2.27 -1.41
N THR A 99 24.24 2.01 -2.50
CA THR A 99 23.52 3.05 -3.26
C THR A 99 22.31 3.54 -2.47
N GLN A 100 21.84 4.77 -2.76
CA GLN A 100 20.58 5.29 -2.18
C GLN A 100 19.40 4.33 -2.42
N GLN A 101 19.38 3.71 -3.59
CA GLN A 101 18.38 2.72 -3.98
C GLN A 101 18.38 1.51 -3.03
N GLU A 102 19.55 0.95 -2.75
CA GLU A 102 19.70 -0.19 -1.85
C GLU A 102 19.34 0.17 -0.41
N ALA A 103 19.71 1.36 0.05
CA ALA A 103 19.33 1.87 1.36
C ALA A 103 17.80 2.00 1.50
N ILE A 104 17.13 2.61 0.52
CA ILE A 104 15.66 2.71 0.49
C ILE A 104 15.02 1.32 0.48
N ASN A 105 15.49 0.42 -0.38
CA ASN A 105 14.94 -0.93 -0.48
C ASN A 105 15.07 -1.71 0.83
N THR A 106 16.18 -1.51 1.53
CA THR A 106 16.40 -2.11 2.85
C THR A 106 15.37 -1.60 3.85
N ILE A 107 15.14 -0.28 3.90
CA ILE A 107 14.15 0.32 4.81
C ILE A 107 12.73 -0.15 4.47
N VAL A 108 12.36 -0.14 3.18
CA VAL A 108 11.05 -0.64 2.71
C VAL A 108 10.87 -2.11 3.11
N THR A 109 11.87 -2.96 2.84
CA THR A 109 11.82 -4.39 3.18
C THR A 109 11.64 -4.61 4.69
N ASN A 110 12.39 -3.89 5.51
CA ASN A 110 12.28 -3.92 6.97
C ASN A 110 10.89 -3.48 7.46
N SER A 111 10.17 -2.68 6.67
CA SER A 111 8.88 -2.10 7.01
C SER A 111 7.67 -2.94 6.55
N MET A 112 7.90 -3.97 5.71
CA MET A 112 6.82 -4.82 5.17
C MET A 112 6.11 -5.64 6.25
N THR A 113 6.79 -5.94 7.36
CA THR A 113 6.25 -6.75 8.47
C THR A 113 5.87 -5.90 9.68
N GLY A 114 5.71 -4.59 9.49
CA GLY A 114 5.43 -3.62 10.56
C GLY A 114 6.55 -2.61 10.74
N VAL A 115 6.48 -1.86 11.84
CA VAL A 115 7.36 -0.72 12.09
C VAL A 115 8.79 -1.20 12.41
N PRO A 116 9.82 -0.76 11.68
CA PRO A 116 11.20 -1.10 12.02
C PRO A 116 11.62 -0.53 13.38
N THR A 117 12.48 -1.24 14.10
CA THR A 117 12.90 -0.83 15.47
C THR A 117 13.72 0.46 15.53
N TYR A 118 14.31 0.88 14.42
CA TYR A 118 15.06 2.14 14.29
C TYR A 118 14.18 3.32 13.90
N ALA A 119 12.91 3.08 13.56
CA ALA A 119 11.98 4.11 13.12
C ALA A 119 11.38 4.83 14.34
N THR A 120 11.36 6.15 14.33
CA THR A 120 10.74 6.96 15.40
C THR A 120 9.46 7.60 14.87
N LEU A 121 8.32 7.32 15.51
CA LEU A 121 7.03 7.91 15.12
C LEU A 121 7.12 9.44 15.21
N LEU A 122 6.73 10.12 14.14
CA LEU A 122 6.71 11.57 14.06
C LEU A 122 5.28 12.10 14.12
N ASP A 123 4.38 11.53 13.33
CA ASP A 123 2.98 11.95 13.24
C ASP A 123 2.10 10.83 12.66
N SER A 124 0.78 11.01 12.72
CA SER A 124 -0.19 10.10 12.12
C SER A 124 -1.45 10.81 11.66
N GLY A 125 -2.21 10.18 10.77
CA GLY A 125 -3.47 10.72 10.30
C GLY A 125 -4.27 9.73 9.47
N THR A 126 -5.47 10.13 9.08
CA THR A 126 -6.40 9.31 8.31
C THR A 126 -6.82 10.06 7.05
N THR A 127 -6.88 9.37 5.91
CA THR A 127 -7.32 9.98 4.65
C THR A 127 -8.77 10.44 4.70
N ASP A 128 -9.02 11.62 4.15
CA ASP A 128 -10.34 12.24 4.07
C ASP A 128 -11.24 11.61 2.98
N GLU A 129 -12.40 12.21 2.72
CA GLU A 129 -13.35 11.73 1.70
C GLU A 129 -12.80 11.71 0.27
N ASN A 130 -11.77 12.51 -0.01
CA ASN A 130 -11.07 12.57 -1.29
C ASN A 130 -9.86 11.62 -1.34
N GLY A 131 -9.65 10.83 -0.29
CA GLY A 131 -8.48 9.97 -0.15
C GLY A 131 -7.20 10.75 0.11
N GLU A 132 -7.30 12.00 0.59
CA GLU A 132 -6.15 12.86 0.81
C GLU A 132 -5.77 12.94 2.30
N LEU A 133 -4.46 13.06 2.55
CA LEU A 133 -3.91 13.32 3.89
C LEU A 133 -2.63 14.16 3.74
N THR A 134 -2.59 15.33 4.39
CA THR A 134 -1.41 16.21 4.36
C THR A 134 -0.70 16.22 5.70
N PHE A 135 0.61 15.95 5.67
CA PHE A 135 1.53 16.20 6.77
C PHE A 135 2.23 17.54 6.53
N GLU A 136 1.93 18.52 7.37
CA GLU A 136 2.45 19.87 7.22
C GLU A 136 3.78 20.05 7.96
N ASN A 137 4.61 20.96 7.44
CA ASN A 137 5.81 21.45 8.11
C ASN A 137 6.81 20.36 8.51
N LEU A 138 7.04 19.35 7.68
CA LEU A 138 8.08 18.35 7.90
C LEU A 138 9.48 18.95 7.69
N PRO A 139 10.39 18.89 8.67
CA PRO A 139 11.75 19.44 8.52
C PRO A 139 12.53 18.85 7.33
N LEU A 140 13.21 19.69 6.55
CA LEU A 140 14.15 19.23 5.50
C LEU A 140 15.39 18.53 6.07
N LYS A 141 15.76 18.85 7.31
CA LYS A 141 16.92 18.30 8.00
C LYS A 141 16.54 17.86 9.41
N THR A 142 17.25 16.85 9.91
CA THR A 142 17.20 16.45 11.31
C THR A 142 18.61 16.27 11.86
N THR A 143 18.75 16.37 13.18
CA THR A 143 20.01 16.15 13.86
C THR A 143 20.24 14.67 14.10
N VAL A 144 21.32 14.12 13.55
CA VAL A 144 21.80 12.76 13.81
C VAL A 144 23.11 12.87 14.58
N GLY A 145 23.10 12.45 15.84
CA GLY A 145 24.22 12.69 16.75
C GLY A 145 24.47 14.19 16.95
N THR A 146 25.59 14.70 16.43
CA THR A 146 25.96 16.13 16.47
C THR A 146 25.87 16.81 15.11
N GLU A 147 25.43 16.10 14.07
CA GLU A 147 25.45 16.58 12.69
C GLU A 147 24.03 16.83 12.18
N SER A 148 23.86 17.90 11.40
CA SER A 148 22.64 18.14 10.66
C SER A 148 22.67 17.33 9.35
N ARG A 149 21.67 16.48 9.15
CA ARG A 149 21.54 15.58 8.00
C ARG A 149 20.21 15.82 7.32
N ASP A 150 20.16 15.62 6.00
CA ASP A 150 18.90 15.70 5.27
C ASP A 150 17.93 14.63 5.79
N ALA A 151 16.70 15.05 6.07
CA ALA A 151 15.72 14.21 6.72
C ALA A 151 15.20 13.13 5.77
N VAL A 152 14.92 11.97 6.34
CA VAL A 152 14.34 10.83 5.64
C VAL A 152 13.15 10.32 6.43
N TYR A 153 12.02 10.27 5.76
CA TYR A 153 10.73 9.87 6.31
C TYR A 153 10.26 8.55 5.71
N LEU A 154 9.66 7.70 6.54
CA LEU A 154 8.97 6.48 6.15
C LEU A 154 7.47 6.67 6.38
N PHE A 155 6.67 6.52 5.32
CA PHE A 155 5.22 6.56 5.35
C PHE A 155 4.71 5.13 5.34
N LEU A 156 3.96 4.76 6.37
CA LEU A 156 3.42 3.41 6.55
C LEU A 156 1.91 3.45 6.65
N GLU A 157 1.24 2.60 5.86
CA GLU A 157 -0.20 2.37 5.97
C GLU A 157 -0.47 1.39 7.12
N THR A 158 -1.16 1.86 8.15
CA THR A 158 -1.37 1.12 9.40
C THR A 158 -2.80 0.65 9.62
N GLY A 159 -3.77 1.32 8.99
CA GLY A 159 -5.20 0.97 9.05
C GLY A 159 -5.86 1.14 7.70
N VAL A 160 -6.75 0.21 7.33
CA VAL A 160 -7.39 0.21 6.01
C VAL A 160 -8.79 -0.44 6.07
N PRO A 161 -9.73 -0.02 5.19
CA PRO A 161 -11.00 -0.75 5.02
C PRO A 161 -10.81 -2.22 4.63
N ILE A 162 -11.73 -3.09 5.08
CA ILE A 162 -11.63 -4.56 4.98
C ILE A 162 -11.65 -5.10 3.54
N GLU A 163 -12.14 -4.29 2.60
CA GLU A 163 -12.21 -4.61 1.18
C GLU A 163 -10.82 -4.58 0.53
N VAL A 164 -9.84 -3.91 1.15
CA VAL A 164 -8.45 -3.88 0.67
C VAL A 164 -7.77 -5.20 0.99
N ARG A 165 -7.15 -5.80 -0.04
CA ARG A 165 -6.41 -7.06 0.07
C ARG A 165 -4.93 -6.91 -0.21
N GLU A 166 -4.53 -5.80 -0.82
CA GLU A 166 -3.13 -5.42 -0.99
C GLU A 166 -2.99 -3.97 -0.54
N LYS A 167 -2.30 -3.76 0.58
CA LYS A 167 -1.96 -2.44 1.13
C LYS A 167 -0.88 -1.76 0.27
N ALA A 168 -0.70 -0.45 0.45
CA ALA A 168 0.40 0.23 -0.19
C ALA A 168 1.73 -0.30 0.33
N ALA A 169 2.69 -0.43 -0.57
CA ALA A 169 4.08 -0.57 -0.18
C ALA A 169 4.50 0.64 0.69
N PRO A 170 5.31 0.42 1.74
CA PRO A 170 5.90 1.52 2.50
C PRO A 170 6.66 2.48 1.58
N ILE A 171 6.56 3.78 1.83
CA ILE A 171 7.24 4.81 1.02
C ILE A 171 8.34 5.46 1.86
N VAL A 172 9.55 5.49 1.33
CA VAL A 172 10.68 6.22 1.93
C VAL A 172 10.93 7.50 1.13
N LEU A 173 10.85 8.65 1.79
CA LEU A 173 11.09 9.97 1.24
C LEU A 173 12.40 10.52 1.80
N ALA A 174 13.48 10.44 1.02
CA ALA A 174 14.74 11.10 1.35
C ALA A 174 14.73 12.53 0.79
N LEU A 175 14.77 13.52 1.67
CA LEU A 175 14.80 14.94 1.30
C LEU A 175 16.23 15.38 0.95
N PRO A 176 16.39 16.51 0.24
CA PRO A 176 15.37 17.30 -0.45
C PRO A 176 14.85 16.65 -1.75
N ILE A 177 13.61 16.98 -2.15
CA ILE A 177 13.07 16.66 -3.48
C ILE A 177 13.11 17.91 -4.35
N TYR A 178 13.54 17.78 -5.61
CA TYR A 178 13.56 18.87 -6.58
C TYR A 178 12.61 18.59 -7.75
N SER A 179 11.96 19.64 -8.26
CA SER A 179 11.24 19.63 -9.54
C SER A 179 12.08 20.39 -10.56
N GLY A 180 12.89 19.65 -11.34
CA GLY A 180 13.97 20.24 -12.12
C GLY A 180 15.05 20.81 -11.19
N GLU A 181 15.33 22.11 -11.30
CA GLU A 181 16.31 22.81 -10.45
C GLU A 181 15.69 23.48 -9.21
N VAL A 182 14.36 23.41 -9.07
CA VAL A 182 13.62 24.10 -7.99
C VAL A 182 13.35 23.13 -6.85
N LEU A 183 13.69 23.53 -5.63
CA LEU A 183 13.35 22.77 -4.42
C LEU A 183 11.83 22.63 -4.33
N ASN A 184 11.35 21.39 -4.28
CA ASN A 184 9.96 21.10 -4.08
C ASN A 184 9.63 21.11 -2.58
N THR A 185 8.80 22.06 -2.16
CA THR A 185 8.31 22.20 -0.78
C THR A 185 6.88 21.71 -0.59
N ASP A 186 6.19 21.34 -1.67
CA ASP A 186 4.84 20.78 -1.66
C ASP A 186 4.87 19.44 -2.42
N ILE A 187 5.13 18.38 -1.67
CA ILE A 187 5.43 17.06 -2.20
C ILE A 187 4.15 16.23 -2.25
N HIS A 188 3.83 15.65 -3.41
CA HIS A 188 2.69 14.76 -3.59
C HIS A 188 3.14 13.31 -3.80
N LEU A 189 2.54 12.40 -3.03
CA LEU A 189 2.78 10.96 -3.10
C LEU A 189 1.45 10.22 -3.33
N TYR A 190 1.49 9.07 -3.99
CA TYR A 190 0.34 8.30 -4.43
C TYR A 190 0.41 6.84 -3.96
N PRO A 191 0.21 6.55 -2.66
CA PRO A 191 0.16 5.18 -2.17
C PRO A 191 -0.99 4.41 -2.82
N LYS A 192 -0.74 3.15 -3.23
CA LYS A 192 -1.65 2.36 -4.07
C LYS A 192 -2.21 1.15 -3.32
N ASN A 193 -3.52 0.95 -3.32
CA ASN A 193 -4.19 -0.25 -2.80
C ASN A 193 -4.87 -1.06 -3.89
N VAL A 194 -5.08 -2.34 -3.61
CA VAL A 194 -5.92 -3.22 -4.42
C VAL A 194 -7.04 -3.78 -3.57
N THR A 195 -8.26 -3.70 -4.08
CA THR A 195 -9.42 -4.41 -3.54
C THR A 195 -9.68 -5.68 -4.36
N LYS A 196 -10.28 -6.67 -3.71
CA LYS A 196 -10.81 -7.86 -4.38
C LYS A 196 -12.24 -8.07 -3.89
N ILE A 197 -13.09 -8.58 -4.77
CA ILE A 197 -14.49 -8.85 -4.46
C ILE A 197 -14.61 -10.30 -4.03
N ASP A 198 -15.07 -10.52 -2.80
CA ASP A 198 -15.44 -11.86 -2.33
C ASP A 198 -16.78 -12.27 -2.95
N THR A 199 -16.95 -13.57 -3.18
CA THR A 199 -18.15 -14.07 -3.87
C THR A 199 -18.79 -15.21 -3.10
N LYS A 200 -20.12 -15.24 -3.07
CA LYS A 200 -20.93 -16.39 -2.65
C LYS A 200 -21.80 -16.83 -3.82
N LYS A 201 -21.76 -18.11 -4.16
CA LYS A 201 -22.48 -18.66 -5.31
C LYS A 201 -23.19 -19.96 -4.95
N LEU A 202 -24.45 -20.10 -5.37
CA LEU A 202 -25.15 -21.38 -5.40
C LEU A 202 -24.55 -22.25 -6.52
N THR A 203 -24.07 -23.43 -6.19
CA THR A 203 -23.43 -24.37 -7.13
C THR A 203 -24.35 -25.51 -7.55
N SER A 204 -25.33 -25.87 -6.71
CA SER A 204 -26.40 -26.78 -7.13
C SER A 204 -27.26 -26.15 -8.23
N THR A 205 -27.72 -26.97 -9.18
CA THR A 205 -28.55 -26.52 -10.31
C THR A 205 -29.98 -26.98 -10.11
N PHE A 206 -30.92 -26.05 -10.27
CA PHE A 206 -32.36 -26.33 -10.20
C PHE A 206 -33.04 -25.94 -11.51
N ASN A 207 -34.19 -26.56 -11.77
CA ASN A 207 -35.08 -26.04 -12.80
C ASN A 207 -35.50 -24.61 -12.44
N LYS A 208 -35.66 -23.73 -13.42
CA LYS A 208 -36.10 -22.36 -13.15
C LYS A 208 -37.62 -22.26 -13.20
N VAL A 209 -38.18 -21.38 -12.39
CA VAL A 209 -39.60 -20.99 -12.45
C VAL A 209 -39.70 -19.48 -12.52
N THR A 210 -40.55 -18.96 -13.41
CA THR A 210 -40.79 -17.53 -13.56
C THR A 210 -42.10 -17.16 -12.87
N ILE A 211 -42.05 -16.18 -11.98
CA ILE A 211 -43.21 -15.63 -11.28
C ILE A 211 -43.22 -14.13 -11.54
N GLY A 212 -44.18 -13.65 -12.35
CA GLY A 212 -44.15 -12.29 -12.88
C GLY A 212 -42.95 -12.11 -13.82
N ASP A 213 -42.15 -11.06 -13.58
CA ASP A 213 -40.94 -10.75 -14.36
C ASP A 213 -39.64 -11.27 -13.73
N VAL A 214 -39.73 -12.06 -12.64
CA VAL A 214 -38.57 -12.58 -11.90
C VAL A 214 -38.47 -14.10 -12.08
N THR A 215 -37.25 -14.58 -12.34
CA THR A 215 -36.94 -16.01 -12.49
C THR A 215 -36.18 -16.51 -11.28
N TYR A 216 -36.67 -17.59 -10.68
CA TYR A 216 -36.15 -18.21 -9.46
C TYR A 216 -35.64 -19.62 -9.72
N ASP A 217 -34.73 -20.11 -8.88
CA ASP A 217 -34.49 -21.53 -8.73
C ASP A 217 -35.73 -22.19 -8.11
N ASN A 218 -36.28 -23.20 -8.79
CA ASN A 218 -37.44 -23.96 -8.34
C ASN A 218 -36.98 -25.05 -7.37
N VAL A 219 -36.90 -24.67 -6.10
CA VAL A 219 -36.50 -25.54 -4.99
C VAL A 219 -37.72 -26.05 -4.22
N ASN A 220 -37.62 -27.26 -3.67
CA ASN A 220 -38.61 -27.88 -2.81
C ASN A 220 -38.08 -28.00 -1.37
N ILE A 221 -39.01 -28.18 -0.43
CA ILE A 221 -38.64 -28.51 0.95
C ILE A 221 -37.86 -29.83 0.94
N GLY A 222 -36.66 -29.81 1.54
CA GLY A 222 -35.77 -30.96 1.61
C GLY A 222 -34.70 -31.00 0.51
N ASP A 223 -34.74 -30.10 -0.47
CA ASP A 223 -33.64 -29.96 -1.43
C ASP A 223 -32.36 -29.50 -0.72
N GLN A 224 -31.23 -30.07 -1.10
CA GLN A 224 -29.91 -29.64 -0.64
C GLN A 224 -29.38 -28.55 -1.58
N LEU A 225 -29.00 -27.41 -1.02
CA LEU A 225 -28.41 -26.28 -1.74
C LEU A 225 -26.94 -26.16 -1.38
N ASP A 226 -26.07 -26.45 -2.33
CA ASP A 226 -24.62 -26.33 -2.19
C ASP A 226 -24.19 -24.91 -2.55
N TYR A 227 -23.32 -24.33 -1.72
CA TYR A 227 -22.75 -23.01 -1.93
C TYR A 227 -21.23 -23.07 -1.96
N GLU A 228 -20.64 -22.18 -2.77
CA GLU A 228 -19.21 -21.91 -2.78
C GLU A 228 -18.99 -20.45 -2.35
N ILE A 229 -18.15 -20.27 -1.34
CA ILE A 229 -17.70 -18.96 -0.85
C ILE A 229 -16.23 -18.81 -1.21
N THR A 230 -15.91 -17.79 -2.00
CA THR A 230 -14.54 -17.41 -2.34
C THR A 230 -14.19 -16.14 -1.58
N ILE A 231 -13.17 -16.24 -0.72
CA ILE A 231 -12.63 -15.11 0.03
C ILE A 231 -11.18 -14.87 -0.41
N HIS A 232 -10.85 -13.62 -0.70
CA HIS A 232 -9.47 -13.22 -0.97
C HIS A 232 -8.74 -12.93 0.35
N VAL A 233 -7.64 -13.62 0.61
CA VAL A 233 -6.89 -13.39 1.84
C VAL A 233 -6.03 -12.11 1.69
N PRO A 234 -6.07 -11.15 2.64
CA PRO A 234 -5.16 -10.00 2.65
C PRO A 234 -3.69 -10.44 2.61
N GLN A 235 -2.83 -9.71 1.89
CA GLN A 235 -1.40 -10.06 1.80
C GLN A 235 -0.68 -10.04 3.14
N ASP A 236 -1.12 -9.17 4.06
CA ASP A 236 -0.56 -9.01 5.40
C ASP A 236 -1.31 -9.84 6.45
N ILE A 237 -1.97 -10.94 6.04
CA ILE A 237 -2.74 -11.82 6.94
C ILE A 237 -1.95 -12.27 8.19
N GLY A 238 -0.62 -12.36 8.09
CA GLY A 238 0.26 -12.71 9.21
C GLY A 238 0.24 -11.72 10.38
N HIS A 239 -0.33 -10.52 10.21
CA HIS A 239 -0.50 -9.53 11.28
C HIS A 239 -1.82 -9.69 12.04
N PHE A 240 -2.74 -10.53 11.56
CA PHE A 240 -4.03 -10.77 12.19
C PHE A 240 -3.97 -12.04 13.05
N THR A 241 -4.57 -11.98 14.23
CA THR A 241 -4.72 -13.16 15.10
C THR A 241 -5.94 -14.00 14.75
N GLU A 242 -6.91 -13.41 14.05
CA GLU A 242 -8.17 -14.05 13.68
C GLU A 242 -8.57 -13.65 12.25
N PHE A 243 -9.18 -14.60 11.53
CA PHE A 243 -9.79 -14.39 10.22
C PHE A 243 -11.12 -15.13 10.18
N ILE A 244 -12.22 -14.37 10.25
CA ILE A 244 -13.57 -14.92 10.42
C ILE A 244 -14.35 -14.76 9.12
N VAL A 245 -14.94 -15.87 8.68
CA VAL A 245 -15.93 -15.89 7.59
C VAL A 245 -17.25 -16.32 8.20
N GLU A 246 -18.25 -15.43 8.17
CA GLU A 246 -19.58 -15.67 8.72
C GLU A 246 -20.61 -15.78 7.59
N ASP A 247 -21.43 -16.83 7.64
CA ASP A 247 -22.58 -17.02 6.75
C ASP A 247 -23.80 -17.38 7.60
N ILE A 248 -24.85 -16.57 7.51
CA ILE A 248 -26.09 -16.73 8.27
C ILE A 248 -27.20 -17.13 7.29
N PRO A 249 -27.66 -18.40 7.31
CA PRO A 249 -28.75 -18.85 6.47
C PRO A 249 -30.02 -18.03 6.73
N THR A 250 -30.72 -17.63 5.67
CA THR A 250 -32.03 -17.00 5.78
C THR A 250 -33.05 -18.01 6.29
N ALA A 251 -34.16 -17.50 6.86
CA ALA A 251 -35.26 -18.35 7.32
C ALA A 251 -35.74 -19.30 6.22
N GLY A 252 -35.85 -20.60 6.55
CA GLY A 252 -36.22 -21.66 5.61
C GLY A 252 -35.02 -22.45 5.05
N LEU A 253 -33.79 -22.02 5.33
CA LEU A 253 -32.57 -22.79 5.09
C LEU A 253 -31.98 -23.27 6.41
N GLU A 254 -31.54 -24.53 6.44
CA GLU A 254 -30.82 -25.12 7.57
C GLU A 254 -29.46 -25.62 7.08
N LEU A 255 -28.41 -25.36 7.87
CA LEU A 255 -27.08 -25.87 7.56
C LEU A 255 -27.09 -27.39 7.72
N VAL A 256 -26.80 -28.11 6.63
CA VAL A 256 -26.57 -29.54 6.69
C VAL A 256 -25.24 -29.79 7.41
N SER A 257 -25.28 -30.44 8.57
CA SER A 257 -24.08 -30.72 9.39
C SER A 257 -22.99 -31.45 8.61
N ASN A 258 -21.73 -31.14 8.90
CA ASN A 258 -20.54 -31.78 8.32
C ASN A 258 -20.37 -31.61 6.80
N THR A 259 -20.95 -30.57 6.19
CA THR A 259 -20.81 -30.28 4.76
C THR A 259 -19.83 -29.16 4.44
N ILE A 260 -19.34 -28.44 5.45
CA ILE A 260 -18.33 -27.39 5.27
C ILE A 260 -17.01 -28.06 4.90
N THR A 261 -16.48 -27.69 3.74
CA THR A 261 -15.17 -28.13 3.28
C THR A 261 -14.28 -26.92 3.06
N LEU A 262 -13.03 -27.03 3.50
CA LEU A 262 -11.99 -26.03 3.25
C LEU A 262 -11.00 -26.57 2.22
N PRO A 263 -10.37 -25.69 1.41
CA PRO A 263 -9.25 -26.07 0.58
C PRO A 263 -8.13 -26.74 1.39
N GLU A 264 -7.41 -27.70 0.78
CA GLU A 264 -6.27 -28.35 1.43
C GLU A 264 -5.26 -27.34 2.00
N GLY A 265 -4.89 -27.51 3.27
CA GLY A 265 -3.89 -26.70 3.94
C GLY A 265 -4.43 -25.52 4.76
N LEU A 266 -5.75 -25.34 4.82
CA LEU A 266 -6.43 -24.51 5.81
C LEU A 266 -7.05 -25.44 6.86
N THR A 267 -6.59 -25.36 8.11
CA THR A 267 -7.09 -26.14 9.26
C THR A 267 -7.55 -25.21 10.37
#